data_AF-A0A9W4WIE9-F1
#
_entry.id   AF-A0A9W4WIE9-F1
#
_cell.length_a   1.000
_cell.length_b   1.000
_cell.length_c   1.000
_cell.angle_alpha   90.00
_cell.angle_beta   90.00
_cell.angle_gamma   90.00
#
_symmetry.space_group_name_H-M   'P 1'
#
loop_
_entity.id
_entity.type
_entity.pdbx_description
1 polymer ?
#
loop_
_entity_poly.entity_id
_entity_poly.type
_entity_poly.pdbx_seq_one_letter_code
_entity_poly.pdbx_strand_id
1 'polypeptide(L)'
;MLPVRRAVAFHAARTCRQFLPRHVAAPRPIRSSLYTTSARLRQNAFHSQLESHAAAGPSAIQNPQTMTEKIVQNYSVGLAPGKKVRTGDYVTLQPHKCVVWEPVNVYYD
;
A
#
# COMPACT_ATOMS: atom_id res chain seq x y z
N MET A 1 -64.16 -19.46 -1.17
CA MET A 1 -62.95 -18.66 -0.81
C MET A 1 -63.36 -17.23 -0.52
N LEU A 2 -62.61 -16.56 0.35
CA LEU A 2 -63.00 -15.55 1.36
C LEU A 2 -63.58 -14.19 0.85
N PRO A 3 -64.32 -13.46 1.71
CA PRO A 3 -65.22 -12.37 1.32
C PRO A 3 -64.58 -10.99 1.12
N VAL A 4 -65.30 -10.21 0.32
CA VAL A 4 -65.26 -8.75 0.08
C VAL A 4 -65.27 -7.93 1.38
N ARG A 5 -64.40 -6.91 1.52
CA ARG A 5 -64.72 -5.67 2.26
C ARG A 5 -64.00 -4.45 1.68
N ARG A 6 -64.81 -3.45 1.30
CA ARG A 6 -64.46 -2.06 0.93
C ARG A 6 -64.24 -1.22 2.18
N ALA A 7 -63.33 -0.24 2.14
CA ALA A 7 -63.26 0.89 3.08
C ALA A 7 -62.67 2.09 2.31
N VAL A 8 -63.47 3.03 1.80
CA VAL A 8 -63.93 4.31 2.41
C VAL A 8 -62.80 5.23 2.86
N ALA A 9 -62.56 6.27 2.07
CA ALA A 9 -61.74 7.42 2.41
C ALA A 9 -62.54 8.38 3.30
N PHE A 10 -61.89 8.93 4.33
CA PHE A 10 -62.40 10.10 5.06
C PHE A 10 -61.44 11.27 4.86
N HIS A 11 -62.04 12.39 4.48
CA HIS A 11 -61.41 13.67 4.22
C HIS A 11 -61.91 14.65 5.30
N ALA A 12 -61.01 15.33 6.01
CA ALA A 12 -61.30 16.51 6.84
C ALA A 12 -59.96 17.09 7.31
N ALA A 13 -59.74 18.38 7.53
CA ALA A 13 -60.49 19.60 7.27
C ALA A 13 -59.47 20.75 7.22
N ARG A 14 -59.82 21.82 6.51
CA ARG A 14 -59.04 23.06 6.44
C ARG A 14 -59.22 23.85 7.73
N THR A 15 -58.14 24.35 8.34
CA THR A 15 -58.17 25.59 9.12
C THR A 15 -56.80 26.26 9.08
N CYS A 16 -56.72 27.31 8.27
CA CYS A 16 -55.65 28.30 8.28
C CYS A 16 -55.80 29.18 9.53
N ARG A 17 -54.80 29.22 10.41
CA ARG A 17 -54.56 30.38 11.29
C ARG A 17 -53.06 30.66 11.35
N GLN A 18 -52.79 31.94 11.13
CA GLN A 18 -51.51 32.61 10.96
C GLN A 18 -50.61 32.45 12.19
N PHE A 19 -49.34 32.11 11.96
CA PHE A 19 -48.25 32.49 12.87
C PHE A 19 -47.06 32.98 12.04
N LEU A 20 -46.65 34.22 12.34
CA LEU A 20 -45.50 34.92 11.79
C LEU A 20 -44.20 34.11 12.02
N PRO A 21 -43.19 34.25 11.14
CA PRO A 21 -41.99 33.45 11.19
C PRO A 21 -41.18 33.78 12.44
N ARG A 22 -41.06 32.81 13.35
CA ARG A 22 -40.10 32.90 14.44
C ARG A 22 -38.72 32.66 13.82
N HIS A 23 -37.91 33.72 13.73
CA HIS A 23 -36.50 33.63 13.37
C HIS A 23 -35.77 32.73 14.37
N VAL A 24 -35.67 31.44 14.06
CA VAL A 24 -34.71 30.55 14.71
C VAL A 24 -33.45 30.65 13.87
N ALA A 25 -32.43 31.32 14.41
CA ALA A 25 -31.10 31.33 13.82
C ALA A 25 -30.67 29.88 13.60
N ALA A 26 -30.50 29.48 12.33
CA ALA A 26 -29.95 28.19 12.01
C ALA A 26 -28.56 28.09 12.64
N PRO A 27 -28.26 27.04 13.45
CA PRO A 27 -26.91 26.85 13.93
C PRO A 27 -26.03 26.59 12.71
N ARG A 28 -25.08 27.49 12.46
CA ARG A 28 -23.98 27.23 11.52
C ARG A 28 -23.28 25.97 12.02
N PRO A 29 -23.08 24.93 11.20
CA PRO A 29 -22.17 23.86 11.60
C PRO A 29 -20.77 24.46 11.64
N ILE A 30 -20.29 24.75 12.85
CA ILE A 30 -18.87 24.91 13.11
C ILE A 30 -18.28 23.54 12.80
N ARG A 31 -17.63 23.40 11.64
CA ARG A 31 -16.82 22.22 11.35
C ARG A 31 -15.67 22.21 12.34
N SER A 32 -15.81 21.48 13.44
CA SER A 32 -14.68 21.09 14.27
C SER A 32 -13.84 20.10 13.47
N SER A 33 -12.98 20.61 12.59
CA SER A 33 -11.85 19.83 12.08
C SER A 33 -10.79 19.76 13.17
N LEU A 34 -11.08 18.96 14.20
CA LEU A 34 -10.11 18.57 15.21
C LEU A 34 -9.86 17.08 14.99
N TYR A 35 -8.59 16.71 14.87
CA TYR A 35 -8.06 15.40 14.47
C TYR A 35 -8.04 15.12 12.95
N THR A 36 -7.36 15.99 12.19
CA THR A 36 -6.59 15.47 11.06
C THR A 36 -5.20 15.09 11.60
N THR A 37 -4.96 13.80 11.80
CA THR A 37 -3.60 13.26 11.79
C THR A 37 -3.16 13.33 10.33
N SER A 38 -2.83 14.52 9.84
CA SER A 38 -2.11 14.62 8.56
C SER A 38 -0.94 13.67 8.72
N ALA A 39 -0.98 12.55 7.99
CA ALA A 39 0.09 11.58 7.99
C ALA A 39 1.28 12.33 7.41
N ARG A 40 2.06 12.97 8.30
CA ARG A 40 3.35 13.55 7.97
C ARG A 40 4.14 12.34 7.51
N LEU A 41 4.24 12.17 6.18
CA LEU A 41 5.19 11.27 5.56
C LEU A 41 6.52 11.59 6.23
N ARG A 42 6.95 10.71 7.13
CA ARG A 42 8.19 10.85 7.86
C ARG A 42 9.30 10.92 6.82
N GLN A 43 9.85 12.11 6.59
CA GLN A 43 11.09 12.27 5.84
C GLN A 43 12.21 11.69 6.68
N ASN A 44 12.48 10.40 6.50
CA ASN A 44 13.62 9.72 7.10
C ASN A 44 14.88 10.06 6.28
N ALA A 45 15.41 11.27 6.44
CA ALA A 45 16.66 11.70 5.82
C ALA A 45 17.42 12.65 6.75
N PHE A 46 18.75 12.55 6.77
CA PHE A 46 19.60 13.43 7.56
C PHE A 46 19.63 14.85 6.97
N HIS A 47 19.81 15.88 7.80
CA HIS A 47 19.84 17.28 7.35
C HIS A 47 20.86 17.56 6.25
N SER A 48 22.01 16.89 6.28
CA SER A 48 23.04 16.97 5.23
C SER A 48 22.59 16.40 3.87
N GLN A 49 21.65 15.45 3.87
CA GLN A 49 21.07 14.85 2.66
C GLN A 49 19.97 15.73 2.04
N LEU A 50 19.40 16.65 2.83
CA LEU A 50 18.36 17.58 2.38
C LEU A 50 18.97 18.81 1.69
N GLU A 51 20.09 19.32 2.23
CA GLU A 51 20.77 20.50 1.68
C GLU A 51 21.46 20.20 0.35
N SER A 52 21.95 18.98 0.14
CA SER A 52 22.70 18.63 -1.08
C SER A 52 21.83 18.40 -2.31
N HIS A 53 20.51 18.21 -2.15
CA HIS A 53 19.63 17.75 -3.22
C HIS A 53 18.27 18.46 -3.22
N ALA A 54 18.21 19.67 -3.79
CA ALA A 54 17.01 20.11 -4.52
C ALA A 54 16.94 19.33 -5.86
N ALA A 55 16.83 18.00 -5.81
CA ALA A 55 17.00 17.15 -6.98
C ALA A 55 16.04 15.95 -6.91
N ALA A 56 15.48 15.61 -8.06
CA ALA A 56 14.49 14.56 -8.29
C ALA A 56 14.61 13.38 -7.30
N GLY A 57 13.51 13.07 -6.62
CA GLY A 57 13.44 11.92 -5.72
C GLY A 57 13.98 10.67 -6.41
N PRO A 58 14.63 9.75 -5.67
CA PRO A 58 15.27 8.58 -6.25
C PRO A 58 14.28 7.90 -7.17
N SER A 59 14.61 7.81 -8.46
CA SER A 59 13.79 7.12 -9.44
C SER A 59 13.51 5.73 -8.86
N ALA A 60 12.24 5.46 -8.54
CA ALA A 60 11.85 4.20 -7.92
C ALA A 60 12.43 3.07 -8.78
N ILE A 61 13.37 2.32 -8.22
CA ILE A 61 13.98 1.19 -8.92
C ILE A 61 12.85 0.20 -9.15
N GLN A 62 12.36 0.15 -10.39
CA GLN A 62 11.36 -0.82 -10.79
C GLN A 62 11.99 -2.21 -10.65
N ASN A 63 11.45 -3.01 -9.75
CA ASN A 63 11.92 -4.36 -9.41
C ASN A 63 13.38 -4.41 -8.89
N PRO A 64 13.61 -4.00 -7.63
CA PRO A 64 14.93 -4.11 -7.01
C PRO A 64 15.39 -5.57 -6.96
N GLN A 65 16.70 -5.77 -7.00
CA GLN A 65 17.31 -7.09 -6.84
C GLN A 65 17.70 -7.30 -5.38
N THR A 66 17.37 -8.47 -4.84
CA THR A 66 17.72 -8.83 -3.47
C THR A 66 19.24 -8.94 -3.30
N MET A 67 19.70 -8.82 -2.06
CA MET A 67 21.13 -8.99 -1.76
C MET A 67 21.62 -10.38 -2.16
N THR A 68 20.83 -11.43 -1.92
CA THR A 68 21.15 -12.81 -2.31
C THR A 68 21.30 -12.94 -3.81
N GLU A 69 20.35 -12.45 -4.61
CA GLU A 69 20.43 -12.46 -6.07
C GLU A 69 21.67 -11.71 -6.58
N LYS A 70 22.02 -10.57 -5.97
CA LYS A 70 23.25 -9.83 -6.30
C LYS A 70 24.51 -10.62 -5.97
N ILE A 71 24.56 -11.27 -4.81
CA ILE A 71 25.69 -12.13 -4.42
C ILE A 71 25.82 -13.29 -5.42
N VAL A 72 24.74 -14.00 -5.71
CA VAL A 72 24.74 -15.10 -6.69
C VAL A 72 25.20 -14.62 -8.06
N GLN A 73 24.72 -13.47 -8.51
CA GLN A 73 25.13 -12.86 -9.79
C GLN A 73 26.63 -12.54 -9.84
N ASN A 74 27.21 -11.99 -8.76
CA ASN A 74 28.64 -11.64 -8.73
C ASN A 74 29.57 -12.85 -8.89
N TYR A 75 29.13 -14.03 -8.45
CA TYR A 75 29.88 -15.28 -8.53
C TYR A 75 29.45 -16.15 -9.71
N SER A 76 28.48 -15.68 -10.51
CA SER A 76 28.02 -16.42 -11.68
C SER A 76 28.98 -16.23 -12.85
N VAL A 77 29.24 -17.31 -13.59
CA VAL A 77 30.08 -17.28 -14.79
C VAL A 77 29.22 -17.50 -16.04
N GLY A 78 29.58 -16.85 -17.15
CA GLY A 78 28.88 -17.00 -18.43
C GLY A 78 27.51 -16.31 -18.53
N LEU A 79 27.19 -15.37 -17.63
CA LEU A 79 25.96 -14.57 -17.77
C LEU A 79 26.07 -13.61 -18.96
N ALA A 80 24.99 -13.51 -19.74
CA ALA A 80 24.88 -12.51 -20.79
C ALA A 80 24.96 -11.08 -20.20
N PRO A 81 25.56 -10.11 -20.92
CA PRO A 81 25.65 -8.72 -20.46
C PRO A 81 24.28 -8.16 -20.09
N GLY A 82 24.16 -7.60 -18.88
CA GLY A 82 22.93 -6.99 -18.38
C GLY A 82 21.88 -7.98 -17.84
N LYS A 83 22.09 -9.30 -17.91
CA LYS A 83 21.20 -10.27 -17.30
C LYS A 83 21.25 -10.14 -15.77
N LYS A 84 20.08 -10.00 -15.14
CA LYS A 84 19.93 -10.07 -13.69
C LYS A 84 19.54 -11.49 -13.29
N VAL A 85 20.22 -12.04 -12.30
CA VAL A 85 19.83 -13.31 -11.69
C VAL A 85 18.57 -13.10 -10.86
N ARG A 86 17.59 -13.98 -11.03
CA ARG A 86 16.33 -14.01 -10.27
C ARG A 86 16.09 -15.38 -9.65
N THR A 87 15.20 -15.42 -8.66
CA THR A 87 14.71 -16.67 -8.08
C THR A 87 14.19 -17.60 -9.18
N GLY A 88 14.64 -18.85 -9.17
CA GLY A 88 14.29 -19.87 -10.17
C GLY A 88 15.26 -19.96 -11.34
N ASP A 89 16.17 -19.00 -11.51
CA ASP A 89 17.25 -19.13 -12.50
C ASP A 89 18.25 -20.20 -12.07
N TYR A 90 18.59 -21.09 -13.01
CA TYR A 90 19.77 -21.95 -12.89
C TYR A 90 20.99 -21.20 -13.40
N VAL A 91 22.05 -21.16 -12.59
CA VAL A 91 23.28 -20.44 -12.91
C VAL A 91 24.50 -21.30 -12.59
N THR A 92 25.58 -21.11 -13.34
CA THR A 92 26.89 -21.69 -13.02
C THR A 92 27.63 -20.75 -12.10
N LEU A 93 28.05 -21.23 -10.93
CA LEU A 93 28.77 -20.45 -9.93
C LEU A 93 30.26 -20.79 -9.91
N GLN A 94 31.09 -19.80 -9.61
CA GLN A 94 32.51 -19.94 -9.26
C GLN A 94 32.70 -19.48 -7.81
N PRO A 95 32.53 -20.37 -6.81
CA PRO A 95 32.72 -20.02 -5.40
C PRO A 95 34.15 -19.57 -5.08
N HIS A 96 34.33 -18.63 -4.13
CA HIS A 96 35.67 -18.21 -3.71
C HIS A 96 36.35 -19.18 -2.74
N LYS A 97 35.58 -19.88 -1.89
CA LYS A 97 36.12 -20.81 -0.91
C LYS A 97 35.16 -21.98 -0.72
N CYS A 98 35.71 -23.18 -0.72
CA CYS A 98 35.01 -24.39 -0.34
C CYS A 98 35.48 -24.81 1.05
N VAL A 99 34.54 -25.14 1.92
CA VAL A 99 34.83 -25.76 3.22
C VAL A 99 34.44 -27.22 3.11
N VAL A 100 35.39 -28.11 3.35
CA VAL A 100 35.16 -29.55 3.45
C VAL A 100 35.26 -29.93 4.91
N TRP A 101 34.28 -30.65 5.43
CA TRP A 101 34.19 -31.03 6.85
C TRP A 101 34.59 -32.48 7.08
N GLU A 102 34.19 -33.39 6.19
CA GLU A 102 34.55 -34.81 6.22
C GLU A 102 34.26 -35.42 4.85
N PRO A 103 35.10 -36.34 4.33
CA PRO A 103 34.77 -37.07 3.11
C PRO A 103 33.59 -38.02 3.38
N VAL A 104 32.55 -37.90 2.56
CA VAL A 104 31.50 -38.93 2.51
C VAL A 104 32.12 -40.16 1.85
N ASN A 105 32.39 -41.21 2.63
CA ASN A 105 32.82 -42.50 2.08
C ASN A 105 31.67 -43.11 1.29
N VAL A 106 31.74 -42.98 -0.04
CA VAL A 106 30.86 -43.69 -0.95
C VAL A 106 31.49 -45.06 -1.18
N TYR A 107 31.13 -46.04 -0.36
CA TYR A 107 31.40 -47.44 -0.69
C TYR A 107 30.47 -47.82 -1.85
N TYR A 108 31.06 -48.22 -2.97
CA TYR A 108 30.32 -48.87 -4.04
C TYR A 108 30.15 -50.34 -3.66
N ASP A 109 28.91 -50.83 -3.62
CA ASP A 109 28.56 -52.26 -3.60
C ASP A 109 28.79 -52.92 -4.97
#